data_AF-A0A558FN25-F1
#
_entry.id   AF-A0A558FN25-F1
#
_cell.length_a   1.000
_cell.length_b   1.000
_cell.length_c   1.000
_cell.angle_alpha   90.00
_cell.angle_beta   90.00
_cell.angle_gamma   90.00
#
_symmetry.space_group_name_H-M   'P 1'
#
loop_
_entity.id
_entity.type
_entity.pdbx_description
1 polymer ?
#
loop_
_entity_poly.entity_id
_entity_poly.type
_entity_poly.pdbx_seq_one_letter_code
_entity_poly.pdbx_strand_id
1 'polypeptide(L)'
;MAQTYKDKPNIKDSIDLFTERAPCKSCANVIQEQLGQKYPNVKVRVYHDNGSYSIYQGGKLVSTPMGKPINPHQFPTAPTFNKGIK
;
A
#
# COMPACT_ATOMS: atom_id res chain seq x y z
N MET A 1 7.94 -9.13 8.35
CA MET A 1 8.54 -8.02 7.56
C MET A 1 9.48 -7.13 8.38
N ALA A 2 9.03 -6.50 9.47
CA ALA A 2 9.86 -5.52 10.20
C ALA A 2 11.16 -6.06 10.83
N GLN A 3 11.19 -7.31 11.31
CA GLN A 3 12.40 -7.89 11.91
C GLN A 3 13.43 -8.40 10.88
N THR A 4 12.99 -8.77 9.69
CA THR A 4 13.81 -9.46 8.68
C THR A 4 14.54 -8.50 7.73
N TYR A 5 14.02 -7.28 7.56
CA TYR A 5 14.46 -6.31 6.53
C TYR A 5 14.89 -4.95 7.09
N LYS A 6 15.19 -4.86 8.39
CA LYS A 6 15.49 -3.62 9.12
C LYS A 6 16.47 -2.69 8.40
N ASP A 7 17.51 -3.27 7.78
CA ASP A 7 18.65 -2.54 7.20
C ASP A 7 18.97 -2.94 5.75
N LYS A 8 18.01 -3.55 5.04
CA LYS A 8 18.19 -3.96 3.63
C LYS A 8 17.40 -3.03 2.69
N PRO A 9 17.97 -1.91 2.21
CA PRO A 9 17.23 -0.93 1.38
C PRO A 9 16.92 -1.44 -0.03
N ASN A 10 17.66 -2.44 -0.52
CA ASN A 10 17.51 -2.97 -1.88
C ASN A 10 16.48 -4.12 -1.99
N ILE A 11 15.55 -4.21 -1.04
CA ILE A 11 14.50 -5.23 -1.11
C ILE A 11 13.49 -4.88 -2.19
N LYS A 12 13.18 -5.84 -3.06
CA LYS A 12 12.07 -5.77 -4.01
C LYS A 12 10.91 -6.53 -3.39
N ASP A 13 10.05 -5.81 -2.70
CA ASP A 13 8.90 -6.39 -2.02
C ASP A 13 7.68 -5.46 -2.13
N SER A 14 6.55 -5.89 -1.60
CA SER A 14 5.33 -5.10 -1.56
C SER A 14 4.67 -5.07 -0.20
N ILE A 15 4.20 -3.89 0.19
CA ILE A 15 3.44 -3.67 1.42
C ILE A 15 2.00 -3.34 1.03
N ASP A 16 1.05 -4.10 1.55
CA ASP A 16 -0.38 -3.81 1.41
C ASP A 16 -0.87 -3.13 2.70
N LEU A 17 -1.26 -1.86 2.59
CA LEU A 17 -1.88 -1.06 3.64
C LEU A 17 -3.38 -0.96 3.38
N PHE A 18 -4.17 -1.11 4.42
CA PHE A 18 -5.62 -1.02 4.34
C PHE A 18 -6.10 0.12 5.22
N THR A 19 -6.85 1.05 4.66
CA THR A 19 -7.39 2.20 5.36
C THR A 19 -8.84 2.40 4.98
N GLU A 20 -9.68 2.81 5.92
CA GLU A 20 -11.10 3.04 5.63
C GLU A 20 -11.31 4.08 4.50
N ARG A 21 -10.48 5.13 4.51
CA ARG A 21 -10.55 6.27 3.58
C ARG A 21 -9.22 6.50 2.89
N ALA A 22 -9.24 7.26 1.78
CA ALA A 22 -8.03 7.70 1.10
C ALA A 22 -7.07 8.43 2.07
N PRO A 23 -5.75 8.19 1.97
CA PRO A 23 -4.79 8.87 2.82
C PRO A 23 -4.81 10.38 2.57
N CYS A 24 -4.95 11.15 3.65
CA CYS A 24 -4.81 12.59 3.65
C CYS A 24 -3.37 13.02 3.27
N LYS A 25 -3.12 14.30 2.96
CA LYS A 25 -1.77 14.78 2.57
C LYS A 25 -0.69 14.42 3.62
N SER A 26 -0.94 14.68 4.90
CA SER A 26 -0.01 14.33 5.98
C SER A 26 0.17 12.82 6.13
N CYS A 27 -0.91 12.06 5.96
CA CYS A 27 -0.91 10.59 5.97
C CYS A 27 -0.04 10.02 4.82
N ALA A 28 -0.14 10.61 3.63
CA ALA A 28 0.63 10.23 2.45
C ALA A 28 2.11 10.58 2.60
N ASN A 29 2.46 11.70 3.26
CA ASN A 29 3.84 12.05 3.55
C ASN A 29 4.56 10.96 4.37
N VAL A 30 3.90 10.35 5.37
CA VAL A 30 4.51 9.25 6.14
C VAL A 30 4.88 8.08 5.23
N ILE A 31 4.00 7.73 4.29
CA ILE A 31 4.24 6.64 3.32
C ILE A 31 5.38 7.00 2.37
N GLN A 32 5.39 8.23 1.87
CA GLN A 32 6.38 8.71 0.92
C GLN A 32 7.77 8.84 1.55
N GLU A 33 7.85 9.43 2.75
CA GLU A 33 9.09 9.73 3.42
C GLU A 33 9.66 8.51 4.14
N GLN A 34 8.87 7.82 4.97
CA GLN A 34 9.40 6.74 5.80
C GLN A 34 9.58 5.42 5.03
N LEU A 35 8.61 5.06 4.18
CA LEU A 35 8.70 3.82 3.40
C LEU A 35 9.42 4.06 2.08
N GLY A 36 9.12 5.16 1.40
CA GLY A 36 9.67 5.47 0.09
C GLY A 36 11.16 5.80 0.07
N GLN A 37 11.66 6.60 1.04
CA GLN A 37 13.10 6.92 1.09
C GLN A 37 13.92 5.75 1.63
N LYS A 38 13.41 5.02 2.63
CA LYS A 38 14.14 3.90 3.24
C LYS A 38 14.17 2.66 2.36
N TYR A 39 13.11 2.43 1.58
CA TYR A 39 12.95 1.26 0.73
C TYR A 39 12.49 1.66 -0.68
N PRO A 40 13.38 2.24 -1.50
CA PRO A 40 13.01 2.81 -2.79
C PRO A 40 12.44 1.79 -3.79
N ASN A 41 12.79 0.52 -3.61
CA ASN A 41 12.37 -0.59 -4.45
C ASN A 41 11.10 -1.32 -3.93
N VAL A 42 10.54 -0.88 -2.80
CA VAL A 42 9.31 -1.43 -2.26
C VAL A 42 8.10 -0.72 -2.86
N LYS A 43 7.10 -1.52 -3.24
CA LYS A 43 5.79 -1.02 -3.68
C LYS A 43 4.83 -1.00 -2.51
N VAL A 44 4.36 0.17 -2.12
CA VAL A 44 3.32 0.32 -1.09
C VAL A 44 1.98 0.51 -1.78
N ARG A 45 1.07 -0.45 -1.60
CA ARG A 45 -0.31 -0.37 -2.10
C ARG A 45 -1.21 -0.01 -0.94
N VAL A 46 -1.92 1.11 -1.04
CA VAL A 46 -2.86 1.58 -0.03
C VAL A 46 -4.26 1.37 -0.56
N TYR A 47 -4.98 0.39 -0.01
CA TYR A 47 -6.38 0.11 -0.36
C TYR A 47 -7.30 0.98 0.50
N HIS A 48 -8.22 1.68 -0.15
CA HIS A 48 -9.16 2.61 0.47
C HIS A 48 -10.47 2.70 -0.31
N ASP A 49 -11.48 3.36 0.26
CA ASP A 49 -12.77 3.65 -0.37
C ASP A 49 -13.41 2.40 -1.02
N ASN A 50 -13.28 1.25 -0.36
CA ASN A 50 -13.88 -0.03 -0.72
C ASN A 50 -13.59 -0.61 -2.10
N GLY A 51 -12.49 -0.22 -2.75
CA GLY A 51 -12.06 -0.80 -4.03
C GLY A 51 -11.00 0.02 -4.74
N SER A 52 -10.86 1.29 -4.36
CA SER A 52 -9.76 2.14 -4.81
C SER A 52 -8.46 1.73 -4.14
N TYR A 53 -7.35 1.94 -4.85
CA TYR A 53 -6.04 1.86 -4.20
C TYR A 53 -5.05 2.81 -4.82
N SER A 54 -4.08 3.24 -4.01
CA SER A 54 -2.98 4.10 -4.39
C SER A 54 -1.67 3.33 -4.31
N ILE A 55 -0.85 3.37 -5.35
CA ILE A 55 0.46 2.72 -5.39
C ILE A 55 1.55 3.77 -5.22
N TYR A 56 2.40 3.58 -4.21
CA TYR A 56 3.61 4.37 -3.99
C TYR A 56 4.86 3.52 -4.22
N GLN A 57 5.87 4.08 -4.89
CA GLN A 57 7.19 3.45 -5.05
C GLN A 57 8.26 4.56 -5.07
N GLY A 58 9.37 4.35 -4.36
CA GLY A 58 10.43 5.37 -4.29
C GLY A 58 9.96 6.73 -3.76
N GLY A 59 8.96 6.73 -2.87
CA GLY A 59 8.39 7.95 -2.30
C GLY A 59 7.47 8.74 -3.23
N LYS A 60 7.12 8.19 -4.39
CA LYS A 60 6.22 8.86 -5.36
C LYS A 60 4.95 8.05 -5.55
N LEU A 61 3.83 8.75 -5.71
CA LEU A 61 2.59 8.14 -6.18
C LEU A 61 2.76 7.75 -7.65
N VAL A 62 2.61 6.46 -7.93
CA VAL A 62 2.81 5.87 -9.26
C VAL A 62 1.48 5.68 -9.98
N SER A 63 0.42 5.35 -9.24
CA SER A 63 -0.89 5.08 -9.83
C SER A 63 -2.00 5.13 -8.77
N THR A 64 -3.21 5.53 -9.18
CA THR A 64 -4.43 5.51 -8.37
C THR A 64 -5.57 4.82 -9.14
N PRO A 65 -5.46 3.52 -9.40
CA PRO A 65 -6.56 2.79 -10.02
C PRO A 65 -7.78 2.79 -9.09
N MET A 66 -8.91 3.27 -9.61
CA MET A 66 -10.22 3.00 -9.02
C MET A 66 -10.60 1.56 -9.35
N GLY A 67 -10.52 0.66 -8.38
CA GLY A 67 -11.17 -0.64 -8.50
C GLY A 67 -12.68 -0.53 -8.34
N LYS A 68 -13.41 -1.53 -8.81
CA LYS A 68 -14.84 -1.67 -8.54
C LYS A 68 -15.03 -1.89 -7.03
N PRO A 69 -16.03 -1.27 -6.38
CA PRO A 69 -16.28 -1.52 -4.96
C PRO A 69 -16.56 -3.00 -4.73
N ILE A 70 -15.72 -3.68 -3.94
CA ILE A 70 -15.82 -5.14 -3.72
C ILE A 70 -16.51 -5.46 -2.40
N ASN A 71 -16.57 -4.49 -1.47
CA ASN A 71 -17.13 -4.73 -0.14
C ASN A 71 -17.84 -3.48 0.45
N PRO A 72 -19.04 -3.12 -0.04
CA PRO A 72 -19.73 -1.90 0.40
C PRO A 72 -20.01 -1.90 1.92
N HIS A 73 -19.80 -0.76 2.57
CA HIS A 73 -19.96 -0.53 4.01
C HIS A 73 -19.04 -1.34 4.94
N GLN A 74 -18.04 -2.03 4.39
CA GLN A 74 -17.07 -2.78 5.19
C GLN A 74 -15.66 -2.20 4.99
N PHE A 75 -14.67 -2.81 5.64
CA PHE A 75 -13.27 -2.44 5.46
C PHE A 75 -12.76 -2.91 4.08
N PRO A 76 -11.87 -2.15 3.41
CA PRO A 76 -11.37 -2.54 2.10
C PRO A 76 -10.64 -3.88 2.17
N THR A 77 -10.91 -4.75 1.20
CA THR A 77 -10.21 -6.03 1.05
C THR A 77 -9.21 -5.93 -0.09
N ALA A 78 -8.04 -6.54 0.07
CA ALA A 78 -7.11 -6.66 -1.05
C ALA A 78 -7.64 -7.75 -1.98
N PRO A 79 -7.87 -7.47 -3.27
CA PRO A 79 -8.19 -8.51 -4.24
C PRO A 79 -7.09 -9.58 -4.33
N THR A 80 -5.87 -9.26 -3.87
CA THR A 80 -4.71 -10.16 -3.81
C THR A 80 -4.61 -10.99 -2.52
N PHE A 81 -5.35 -10.69 -1.45
CA PHE A 81 -5.20 -11.38 -0.15
C PHE A 81 -5.76 -12.81 -0.15
N ASN A 82 -6.66 -13.14 -1.09
CA ASN A 82 -7.35 -14.43 -1.18
C ASN A 82 -6.82 -15.38 -2.25
N LYS A 83 -5.70 -15.07 -2.92
CA LYS A 83 -5.18 -15.90 -4.03
C LYS A 83 -4.18 -17.01 -3.62
N GLY A 84 -4.15 -17.45 -2.36
CA GLY A 84 -3.15 -18.43 -1.95
C GLY A 84 -3.26 -19.07 -0.57
N ILE A 85 -4.46 -19.42 -0.11
CA ILE A 85 -4.59 -20.43 0.94
C ILE A 85 -5.22 -21.67 0.30
N LYS A 86 -4.36 -22.59 -0.16
CA LYS A 86 -4.67 -24.02 -0.27
C LYS A 86 -3.82 -24.74 0.75
#